data_AF-A0A8J8A5Y3-F1
#
_entry.id   AF-A0A8J8A5Y3-F1
#
_cell.length_a   1.000
_cell.length_b   1.000
_cell.length_c   1.000
_cell.angle_alpha   90.00
_cell.angle_beta   90.00
_cell.angle_gamma   90.00
#
_symmetry.space_group_name_H-M   'P 1'
#
loop_
_entity.id
_entity.type
_entity.pdbx_description
1 polymer ?
#
loop_
_entity_poly.entity_id
_entity_poly.type
_entity_poly.pdbx_seq_one_letter_code
_entity_poly.pdbx_strand_id
1 'polypeptide(L)' 'MESAMPEGFRDFLGPKPERELVLLAAIELYREEKLSLGKAAEFAGLSVREFLYELRKRGVPLNYTREEAEEDIKAIEGLE' A
#
# COMPACT_ATOMS: atom_id res chain seq x y z
N MET A 1 -26.96 14.58 -17.81
CA MET A 1 -25.82 13.78 -17.33
C MET A 1 -26.11 13.47 -15.89
N GLU A 2 -26.68 12.29 -15.66
CA GLU A 2 -26.99 11.78 -14.33
C GLU A 2 -25.69 11.68 -13.55
N SER A 3 -25.73 12.07 -12.28
CA SER A 3 -24.61 12.16 -11.35
C SER A 3 -23.60 11.02 -11.56
N ALA A 4 -22.38 11.35 -11.99
CA ALA A 4 -21.29 10.42 -12.27
C ALA A 4 -20.71 9.71 -11.03
N MET A 5 -21.37 9.83 -9.88
CA MET A 5 -20.95 9.26 -8.61
C MET A 5 -21.81 8.03 -8.31
N PRO A 6 -21.22 6.82 -8.35
CA PRO A 6 -21.91 5.60 -7.93
C PRO A 6 -22.46 5.73 -6.51
N GLU A 7 -23.60 5.10 -6.24
CA GLU A 7 -24.11 4.98 -4.87
C GLU A 7 -23.06 4.34 -3.95
N GLY A 8 -22.93 4.86 -2.73
CA GLY A 8 -21.94 4.38 -1.75
C GLY A 8 -20.51 4.89 -1.95
N PHE A 9 -20.20 5.65 -3.01
CA PHE A 9 -18.83 6.13 -3.26
C PHE A 9 -18.31 7.07 -2.16
N ARG A 10 -19.18 7.88 -1.54
CA ARG A 10 -18.80 8.69 -0.36
C ARG A 10 -18.52 7.84 0.87
N ASP A 11 -19.27 6.77 1.08
CA ASP A 11 -19.05 5.85 2.19
C ASP A 11 -17.73 5.09 2.02
N PHE A 12 -17.36 4.81 0.77
CA PHE A 12 -16.06 4.24 0.41
C PHE A 12 -14.90 5.21 0.69
N LEU A 13 -15.02 6.49 0.29
CA LEU A 13 -13.94 7.48 0.47
C LEU A 13 -13.83 8.01 1.92
N GLY A 14 -14.86 7.83 2.74
CA GLY A 14 -14.89 8.33 4.11
C GLY A 14 -14.95 9.86 4.21
N PRO A 15 -14.72 10.42 5.42
CA PRO A 15 -14.97 11.83 5.72
C PRO A 15 -13.96 12.82 5.13
N LYS A 16 -12.81 12.35 4.63
CA LYS A 16 -11.74 13.17 4.03
C LYS A 16 -11.27 12.53 2.71
N PRO A 17 -12.06 12.69 1.63
CA PRO A 17 -11.86 11.96 0.37
C PRO A 17 -10.51 12.23 -0.27
N GLU A 18 -9.91 13.42 -0.08
CA GLU A 18 -8.59 13.74 -0.63
C GLU A 18 -7.50 12.83 -0.05
N ARG A 19 -7.56 12.55 1.26
CA ARG A 19 -6.59 11.66 1.91
C ARG A 19 -6.78 10.22 1.48
N GLU A 20 -8.03 9.76 1.38
CA GLU A 20 -8.32 8.39 0.96
C GLU A 20 -7.90 8.17 -0.50
N LEU A 21 -8.12 9.14 -1.39
CA LEU A 21 -7.68 9.06 -2.79
C LEU A 21 -6.16 8.95 -2.90
N VAL A 22 -5.41 9.75 -2.13
CA VAL A 22 -3.93 9.67 -2.11
C VAL A 22 -3.47 8.32 -1.57
N LEU A 23 -4.10 7.81 -0.51
CA LEU A 23 -3.78 6.50 0.05
C LEU A 23 -4.05 5.37 -0.96
N LEU A 24 -5.21 5.38 -1.62
CA LEU A 24 -5.55 4.40 -2.65
C LEU A 24 -4.57 4.45 -3.82
N ALA A 25 -4.18 5.65 -4.27
CA ALA A 25 -3.16 5.80 -5.30
C ALA A 25 -1.79 5.25 -4.85
N ALA A 26 -1.38 5.51 -3.61
CA ALA A 26 -0.15 4.96 -3.05
C ALA A 26 -0.15 3.43 -3.02
N ILE A 27 -1.28 2.84 -2.63
CA ILE A 27 -1.47 1.38 -2.59
C ILE A 27 -1.37 0.78 -4.00
N GLU A 28 -2.04 1.35 -4.99
CA GLU A 28 -1.97 0.82 -6.35
C GLU A 28 -0.57 0.99 -6.97
N LEU A 29 0.10 2.11 -6.73
CA LEU A 29 1.49 2.31 -7.16
C LEU A 29 2.46 1.34 -6.47
N TYR A 30 2.21 0.98 -5.22
CA TYR A 30 2.94 -0.09 -4.52
C TYR A 30 2.65 -1.45 -5.16
N ARG A 31 1.38 -1.82 -5.36
CA ARG A 31 0.97 -3.10 -5.96
C ARG A 31 1.54 -3.32 -7.36
N GLU A 32 1.64 -2.27 -8.16
CA GLU A 32 2.24 -2.30 -9.49
C GLU A 32 3.78 -2.19 -9.47
N GLU A 33 4.40 -2.25 -8.28
CA GLU A 33 5.86 -2.16 -8.06
C GLU A 33 6.50 -0.85 -8.58
N LYS A 34 5.67 0.18 -8.82
CA LYS A 34 6.13 1.51 -9.26
C LYS A 34 6.73 2.31 -8.11
N LEU A 35 6.28 2.07 -6.88
CA LEU A 35 6.85 2.63 -5.66
C LEU A 35 7.24 1.50 -4.70
N SER A 36 8.41 1.61 -4.09
CA SER A 36 8.76 0.78 -2.94
C SER A 36 7.86 1.09 -1.75
N LEU A 37 7.80 0.18 -0.77
CA LEU A 37 7.01 0.37 0.46
C LEU A 37 7.25 1.73 1.12
N GLY A 38 8.53 2.13 1.26
CA GLY A 38 8.92 3.40 1.84
C GLY A 38 8.43 4.61 1.03
N LYS A 39 8.60 4.58 -0.30
CA LYS A 39 8.17 5.67 -1.18
C LYS A 39 6.64 5.77 -1.26
N ALA A 40 5.93 4.66 -1.21
CA ALA A 40 4.47 4.65 -1.17
C ALA A 40 3.94 5.21 0.15
N ALA A 41 4.57 4.89 1.28
CA ALA A 41 4.26 5.48 2.58
C ALA A 41 4.50 7.00 2.58
N GLU A 42 5.65 7.45 2.08
CA GLU A 42 5.97 8.87 1.92
C GLU A 42 4.95 9.59 1.03
N PHE A 43 4.60 9.00 -0.12
CA PHE A 43 3.59 9.52 -1.04
C PHE A 43 2.22 9.69 -0.35
N ALA A 44 1.85 8.74 0.52
CA ALA A 44 0.63 8.80 1.31
C ALA A 44 0.69 9.79 2.50
N GLY A 45 1.86 10.37 2.78
CA GLY A 45 2.09 11.18 3.98
C GLY A 45 2.00 10.37 5.27
N LEU A 46 2.39 9.10 5.22
CA LEU A 46 2.34 8.14 6.32
C LEU A 46 3.74 7.64 6.68
N SER A 47 3.92 7.20 7.93
CA SER A 47 5.06 6.34 8.25
C SER A 47 4.92 4.98 7.58
N VAL A 48 6.04 4.28 7.37
CA VAL A 48 6.04 2.91 6.82
C VAL A 48 5.14 1.97 7.62
N ARG A 49 5.14 2.11 8.96
CA ARG A 49 4.29 1.30 9.85
C ARG A 49 2.80 1.56 9.64
N GLU A 50 2.41 2.82 9.47
CA GLU A 50 1.01 3.17 9.18
C GLU A 50 0.59 2.67 7.80
N PHE A 51 1.46 2.79 6.80
CA PHE A 51 1.17 2.28 5.46
C PHE A 51 1.01 0.74 5.45
N LEU A 52 1.89 0.01 6.15
CA LEU A 52 1.75 -1.44 6.36
C LEU A 52 0.41 -1.82 7.02
N TYR A 53 -0.04 -1.02 8.00
CA TYR A 53 -1.34 -1.21 8.62
C TYR A 53 -2.49 -1.03 7.62
N GLU A 54 -2.43 0.00 6.77
CA GLU A 54 -3.44 0.25 5.73
C GLU A 54 -3.46 -0.86 4.64
N LEU A 55 -2.30 -1.40 4.27
CA LEU A 55 -2.19 -2.57 3.39
C LEU A 55 -2.86 -3.80 4.01
N ARG A 56 -2.52 -4.11 5.27
CA ARG A 56 -3.10 -5.25 6.01
C ARG A 56 -4.61 -5.12 6.15
N LYS A 57 -5.11 -3.95 6.52
CA LYS A 57 -6.54 -3.66 6.68
C LYS A 57 -7.33 -3.92 5.39
N ARG A 58 -6.71 -3.70 4.22
CA ARG A 58 -7.31 -3.88 2.89
C ARG A 58 -6.97 -5.23 2.25
N GLY A 59 -6.24 -6.11 2.94
CA GLY A 59 -5.85 -7.41 2.42
C GLY A 59 -4.87 -7.34 1.25
N VAL A 60 -4.11 -6.25 1.14
CA VAL A 60 -3.07 -6.12 0.11
C VAL A 60 -1.82 -6.86 0.62
N PRO A 61 -1.36 -7.92 -0.09
CA PRO A 61 -0.17 -8.65 0.32
C PRO A 61 1.06 -7.74 0.20
N LEU A 62 2.08 -8.05 0.98
CA LEU A 62 3.39 -7.45 0.74
C LEU A 62 3.92 -8.02 -0.57
N ASN A 63 4.47 -7.14 -1.41
CA ASN A 63 5.33 -7.53 -2.52
C ASN A 63 6.65 -8.01 -1.93
N TYR A 64 6.59 -9.17 -1.28
CA TYR A 64 7.75 -9.91 -0.85
C TYR A 64 7.90 -11.04 -1.86
N THR A 65 8.86 -10.87 -2.75
CA THR A 65 9.13 -11.86 -3.78
C THR A 65 9.75 -13.11 -3.14
N ARG A 66 9.66 -14.24 -3.85
CA ARG A 66 10.31 -15.48 -3.41
C ARG A 66 11.82 -15.26 -3.33
N GLU A 67 12.35 -14.49 -4.26
CA GLU A 67 13.75 -14.16 -4.39
C GLU A 67 14.24 -13.35 -3.18
N GLU A 68 13.47 -12.35 -2.74
CA GLU A 68 13.76 -11.59 -1.50
C GLU A 68 13.71 -12.50 -0.25
N ALA A 69 12.77 -13.45 -0.20
CA ALA A 69 12.70 -14.45 0.87
C ALA A 69 13.95 -15.35 0.92
N GLU A 70 14.44 -15.77 -0.24
CA GLU A 70 15.62 -16.61 -0.36
C GLU A 70 16.91 -15.84 -0.04
N GLU A 71 16.99 -14.56 -0.38
CA GLU A 71 18.11 -13.69 -0.01
C GLU A 71 18.19 -13.46 1.50
N ASP A 72 17.05 -13.23 2.16
CA ASP A 72 17.01 -13.07 3.63
C ASP A 72 17.44 -14.37 4.35
N ILE A 73 17.02 -15.55 3.86
CA ILE A 73 17.48 -16.84 4.40
C ILE A 73 18.99 -17.00 4.26
N LYS A 74 19.53 -16.71 3.06
CA LYS A 74 20.99 -16.78 2.82
C LYS A 74 21.77 -15.81 3.70
N ALA A 75 21.24 -14.61 3.93
CA ALA A 75 21.86 -13.63 4.81
C ALA A 75 21.94 -14.14 6.25
N ILE A 76 20.92 -14.88 6.73
CA ILE A 76 20.91 -15.49 8.05
C ILE A 76 21.89 -16.67 8.13
N GLU A 77 21.91 -17.55 7.13
CA GLU A 77 22.83 -18.70 7.08
C GLU A 77 24.30 -18.27 7.02
N GLY A 78 24.61 -17.12 6.42
CA GLY A 78 25.97 -16.56 6.36
C GLY A 78 26.45 -15.91 7.67
N LEU A 79 25.64 -15.89 8.72
CA LEU A 79 26.00 -15.39 10.06
C LEU A 79 26.50 -16.50 11.00
N GLU A 80 26.48 -17.77 10.56
CA GLU A 80 27.09 -18.92 11.26
C GLU A 80 28.58 -19.09 10.93
#